data_AF-A0A2N0QGM7-F1
#
_entry.id   AF-A0A2N0QGM7-F1
#
_cell.length_a   1.000
_cell.length_b   1.000
_cell.length_c   1.000
_cell.angle_alpha   90.00
_cell.angle_beta   90.00
_cell.angle_gamma   90.00
#
_symmetry.space_group_name_H-M   'P 1'
#
loop_
_entity.id
_entity.type
_entity.pdbx_description
1 polymer ?
#
loop_
_entity_poly.entity_id
_entity_poly.type
_entity_poly.pdbx_seq_one_letter_code
_entity_poly.pdbx_strand_id
1 'polypeptide(L)'
;MISSTKERGKKIPESLNLEYSSVCFDYDYWDSKQKALKVYMNTFYGEAGNSLSPIFLRELACGTTTAGKYNLNLVAEFVTKKGFGIKYGDTNSLYL
;
A
#
# COMPACT_ATOMS: atom_id res chain seq x y z
N MET A 1 0.23 -14.94 17.32
CA MET A 1 -0.45 -15.85 18.28
C MET A 1 0.38 -17.10 18.57
N ILE A 2 1.02 -17.72 17.57
CA ILE A 2 1.90 -18.90 17.74
C ILE A 2 3.32 -18.56 18.27
N SER A 3 3.82 -17.35 18.00
CA SER A 3 5.06 -16.86 18.61
C SER A 3 5.00 -16.84 20.14
N SER A 4 3.82 -16.57 20.72
CA SER A 4 3.59 -16.52 22.17
C SER A 4 3.44 -17.91 22.82
N THR A 5 3.13 -18.97 22.06
CA THR A 5 3.06 -20.34 22.59
C THR A 5 4.41 -21.05 22.59
N LYS A 6 5.36 -20.61 21.76
CA LYS A 6 6.71 -21.17 21.70
C LYS A 6 7.53 -20.95 22.98
N GLU A 7 7.24 -19.88 23.74
CA GLU A 7 7.93 -19.56 25.00
C GLU A 7 7.52 -20.44 26.19
N ARG A 8 6.42 -21.19 26.10
CA ARG A 8 5.85 -21.93 27.23
C ARG A 8 6.03 -23.44 27.12
N GLY A 9 7.21 -23.95 26.78
CA GLY A 9 7.64 -25.36 26.97
C GLY A 9 6.73 -26.50 26.45
N LYS A 10 5.60 -26.18 25.80
CA LYS A 10 4.59 -27.11 25.31
C LYS A 10 4.92 -27.41 23.85
N LYS A 11 5.10 -28.70 23.53
CA LYS A 11 5.19 -29.16 22.15
C LYS A 11 3.95 -28.67 21.41
N ILE A 12 4.14 -27.83 20.40
CA ILE A 12 3.06 -27.40 19.51
C ILE A 12 2.66 -28.61 18.67
N PRO A 13 1.37 -28.99 18.64
CA PRO A 13 0.86 -30.02 17.74
C PRO A 13 1.32 -29.77 16.30
N GLU A 14 1.81 -30.82 15.64
CA GLU A 14 2.31 -30.73 14.27
C GLU A 14 1.23 -30.22 13.30
N SER A 15 -0.04 -30.58 13.54
CA SER A 15 -1.19 -30.07 12.80
C SER A 15 -1.32 -28.54 12.86
N LEU A 16 -1.08 -27.93 14.03
CA LEU A 16 -1.14 -26.47 14.20
C LEU A 16 0.02 -25.76 13.49
N ASN A 17 1.21 -26.39 13.44
CA ASN A 17 2.33 -25.85 12.67
C ASN A 17 2.06 -25.93 11.16
N LEU A 18 1.46 -27.02 10.69
CA LEU A 18 1.07 -27.16 9.27
C LEU A 18 -0.02 -26.16 8.89
N GLU A 19 -1.05 -25.99 9.71
CA GLU A 19 -2.10 -24.99 9.49
C GLU A 19 -1.54 -23.58 9.45
N TYR A 20 -0.66 -23.23 10.40
CA TYR A 20 0.01 -21.93 10.39
C TYR A 20 0.87 -21.72 9.15
N SER A 21 1.65 -22.73 8.75
CA SER A 21 2.47 -22.66 7.54
C SER A 21 1.59 -22.47 6.29
N SER A 22 0.44 -23.13 6.22
CA SER A 22 -0.53 -22.95 5.14
C SER A 22 -1.08 -21.53 5.11
N VAL A 23 -1.49 -20.99 6.27
CA VAL A 23 -2.02 -19.62 6.37
C VAL A 23 -0.95 -18.58 6.00
N CYS A 24 0.30 -18.77 6.42
CA CYS A 24 1.40 -17.90 6.01
C CYS A 24 1.64 -17.98 4.50
N PHE A 25 1.63 -19.18 3.93
CA PHE A 25 1.76 -19.35 2.48
C PHE A 25 0.63 -18.64 1.72
N ASP A 26 -0.62 -18.80 2.15
CA ASP A 26 -1.76 -18.13 1.53
C ASP A 26 -1.66 -16.60 1.66
N TYR A 27 -1.26 -16.11 2.83
CA TYR A 27 -1.02 -14.68 3.05
C TYR A 27 0.06 -14.15 2.09
N ASP A 28 1.22 -14.80 2.03
CA ASP A 28 2.33 -14.38 1.18
C ASP A 28 1.97 -14.47 -0.31
N TYR A 29 1.18 -15.48 -0.69
CA TYR A 29 0.67 -15.65 -2.05
C TYR A 29 -0.23 -14.47 -2.46
N TRP A 30 -1.19 -14.10 -1.61
CA TRP A 30 -2.08 -12.97 -1.88
C TRP A 30 -1.37 -11.62 -1.79
N ASP A 31 -0.46 -11.46 -0.83
CA ASP A 31 0.36 -10.26 -0.67
C ASP A 31 1.29 -10.05 -1.88
N SER A 32 1.86 -11.12 -2.42
CA SER A 32 2.67 -11.06 -3.64
C SER A 32 1.83 -10.63 -4.85
N LYS A 33 0.62 -11.17 -5.00
CA LYS A 33 -0.29 -10.79 -6.09
C LYS A 33 -0.71 -9.32 -6.03
N GLN A 34 -1.10 -8.83 -4.84
CA GLN A 34 -1.51 -7.43 -4.70
C GLN A 34 -0.34 -6.48 -4.94
N LYS A 35 0.88 -6.83 -4.47
CA LYS A 35 2.10 -6.04 -4.72
C LYS A 35 2.42 -5.98 -6.22
N ALA A 36 2.35 -7.10 -6.92
CA ALA A 36 2.58 -7.15 -8.37
C ALA A 36 1.59 -6.23 -9.12
N LEU A 37 0.31 -6.29 -8.77
CA LEU A 37 -0.71 -5.42 -9.37
C LEU A 37 -0.45 -3.93 -9.06
N LYS A 38 -0.08 -3.60 -7.82
CA LYS A 38 0.26 -2.23 -7.43
C LYS A 38 1.44 -1.69 -8.23
N VAL A 39 2.52 -2.47 -8.35
CA VAL A 39 3.70 -2.07 -9.14
C VAL A 39 3.30 -1.87 -10.59
N TYR A 40 2.55 -2.80 -11.17
CA TYR A 40 2.07 -2.68 -12.55
C TYR A 40 1.28 -1.39 -12.80
N MET A 41 0.32 -1.07 -11.93
CA MET A 41 -0.51 0.12 -12.07
C MET A 41 0.27 1.42 -11.86
N ASN A 42 1.20 1.44 -10.89
CA ASN A 42 2.08 2.60 -10.68
C ASN A 42 2.99 2.84 -11.89
N THR A 43 3.54 1.77 -12.47
CA THR A 43 4.34 1.84 -13.70
C THR A 43 3.49 2.32 -14.87
N PHE A 44 2.26 1.84 -15.02
CA PHE A 44 1.37 2.26 -16.10
C PHE A 44 1.14 3.78 -16.10
N TYR A 45 0.86 4.36 -14.93
CA TYR A 45 0.75 5.81 -14.78
C TYR A 45 2.06 6.54 -15.13
N GLY A 46 3.21 6.00 -14.69
CA GLY A 46 4.52 6.59 -14.99
C GLY A 46 4.86 6.55 -16.48
N GLU A 47 4.60 5.43 -17.14
CA GLU A 47 4.83 5.24 -18.57
C GLU A 47 3.89 6.07 -19.44
N ALA A 48 2.64 6.28 -19.00
CA ALA A 48 1.74 7.23 -19.66
C ALA A 48 2.29 8.67 -19.64
N GLY A 49 3.13 9.03 -18.66
CA GLY A 49 3.83 10.32 -18.60
C GLY A 49 5.15 10.37 -19.37
N ASN A 50 5.66 9.22 -19.84
CA ASN A 50 6.95 9.11 -20.53
C ASN A 50 6.76 9.29 -22.04
N SER A 51 7.27 10.38 -22.61
CA SER A 51 7.12 10.72 -24.03
C SER A 51 7.75 9.73 -25.00
N LEU A 52 8.63 8.84 -24.52
CA LEU A 52 9.24 7.78 -25.34
C LEU A 52 8.45 6.46 -25.28
N SER A 53 7.46 6.37 -24.39
CA SER A 53 6.66 5.16 -24.19
C SER A 53 5.63 4.99 -25.31
N PRO A 54 5.39 3.76 -25.81
CA PRO A 54 4.35 3.52 -26.81
C PRO A 54 2.93 3.79 -26.29
N ILE A 55 2.76 3.92 -24.97
CA ILE A 55 1.49 4.24 -24.30
C ILE A 55 1.46 5.68 -23.76
N PHE A 56 2.30 6.57 -24.28
CA PHE A 56 2.35 7.96 -23.85
C PHE A 56 0.99 8.65 -24.00
N LEU A 57 0.46 9.12 -22.86
CA LEU A 57 -0.81 9.83 -22.74
C LEU A 57 -0.68 10.87 -21.62
N ARG A 58 -0.15 12.05 -21.98
CA ARG A 58 0.21 13.11 -21.03
C ARG A 58 -0.97 13.60 -20.19
N GLU A 59 -2.15 13.68 -20.79
CA GLU A 59 -3.38 14.14 -20.17
C GLU A 59 -3.79 13.21 -19.02
N LEU A 60 -3.61 11.90 -19.21
CA LEU A 60 -3.87 10.90 -18.17
C LEU A 60 -2.90 11.10 -17.00
N ALA A 61 -1.60 11.15 -17.27
CA ALA A 61 -0.59 11.34 -16.22
C ALA A 61 -0.81 12.67 -15.46
N CYS A 62 -0.97 13.78 -16.18
CA CYS A 62 -1.21 15.08 -15.57
C CYS A 62 -2.51 15.12 -14.76
N GLY A 63 -3.59 14.53 -15.31
CA GLY A 63 -4.88 14.42 -14.65
C GLY A 63 -4.79 13.64 -13.34
N THR A 64 -4.11 12.49 -13.34
CA THR A 64 -3.89 11.68 -12.15
C THR A 64 -3.09 12.44 -11.08
N THR A 65 -2.00 13.13 -11.44
CA THR A 65 -1.23 13.94 -10.46
C THR A 65 -2.08 15.07 -9.88
N THR A 66 -2.86 15.75 -10.72
CA THR A 66 -3.68 16.89 -10.33
C THR A 66 -4.78 16.46 -9.36
N ALA A 67 -5.48 15.36 -9.67
CA ALA A 67 -6.47 14.77 -8.78
C ALA A 67 -5.85 14.30 -7.45
N GLY A 68 -4.65 13.71 -7.48
CA GLY A 68 -3.92 13.31 -6.28
C GLY A 68 -3.63 14.49 -5.34
N LYS A 69 -3.08 15.58 -5.87
CA LYS A 69 -2.81 16.81 -5.11
C LYS A 69 -4.10 17.45 -4.56
N TYR A 70 -5.16 17.49 -5.37
CA TYR A 70 -6.45 17.99 -4.95
C TYR A 70 -6.98 17.19 -3.74
N ASN A 71 -6.98 15.87 -3.82
CA ASN A 71 -7.42 15.01 -2.72
C ASN A 71 -6.55 15.18 -1.46
N LEU A 72 -5.23 15.30 -1.61
CA LEU A 72 -4.33 15.51 -0.47
C LEU A 72 -4.65 16.84 0.25
N ASN A 73 -4.90 17.90 -0.51
CA ASN A 73 -5.29 19.21 0.05
C ASN A 73 -6.64 19.15 0.77
N LEU A 74 -7.63 18.41 0.24
CA LEU A 74 -8.91 18.22 0.92
C LEU A 74 -8.75 17.52 2.27
N VAL A 75 -7.91 16.47 2.33
CA VAL A 75 -7.64 15.77 3.61
C VAL A 75 -6.88 16.68 4.57
N ALA A 76 -5.89 17.44 4.08
CA ALA A 76 -5.14 18.40 4.90
C ALA A 76 -6.07 19.45 5.51
N GLU A 77 -6.96 20.04 4.71
CA GLU A 77 -7.94 21.01 5.20
C GLU A 77 -8.88 20.39 6.24
N PHE A 78 -9.34 19.15 6.00
CA PHE A 78 -10.21 18.43 6.92
C PHE A 78 -9.54 18.21 8.30
N VAL A 79 -8.30 17.73 8.33
CA VAL A 79 -7.60 17.46 9.60
C VAL A 79 -7.21 18.74 10.34
N THR A 80 -6.83 19.80 9.62
CA THR A 80 -6.56 21.13 10.22
C THR A 80 -7.82 21.72 10.83
N LYS A 81 -8.98 21.62 10.17
CA LYS A 81 -10.27 22.06 10.74
C LYS A 81 -10.68 21.27 11.99
N LYS A 82 -10.17 20.05 12.17
CA LYS A 82 -10.36 19.24 13.37
C LYS A 82 -9.39 19.59 14.51
N GLY A 83 -8.47 20.54 14.28
CA GLY A 83 -7.49 20.99 15.28
C GLY A 83 -6.19 20.17 15.30
N PHE A 84 -5.98 19.27 14.34
CA PHE A 84 -4.70 18.57 14.21
C PHE A 84 -3.67 19.44 13.50
N GLY A 85 -2.44 19.44 14.01
CA GLY A 85 -1.29 19.94 13.26
C GLY A 85 -0.91 18.95 12.17
N ILE A 86 -0.33 19.44 11.06
CA ILE A 86 0.28 18.59 10.03
C ILE A 86 1.79 18.81 10.12
N LYS A 87 2.53 17.75 10.40
CA LYS A 87 4.00 17.75 10.47
C LYS A 87 4.66 17.54 9.11
N TYR A 88 4.06 16.69 8.27
CA TYR A 88 4.60 16.34 6.97
C TYR A 88 3.50 15.82 6.03
N GLY A 89 3.72 15.93 4.73
CA GLY A 89 2.88 15.32 3.71
C GLY A 89 3.71 14.84 2.52
N ASP A 90 3.42 13.64 2.03
CA ASP A 90 4.02 13.11 0.81
C ASP A 90 2.96 12.42 -0.03
N THR A 91 2.83 12.85 -1.28
CA THR A 91 2.06 12.30 -2.40
C THR A 91 0.61 11.90 -2.09
N ASN A 92 0.40 10.92 -1.22
CA ASN A 92 -0.87 10.34 -0.80
C ASN A 92 -0.98 10.11 0.72
N SER A 93 -0.13 10.76 1.52
CA SER A 93 -0.06 10.59 2.98
C SER A 93 0.17 11.92 3.70
N LEU A 94 -0.36 12.03 4.92
CA LEU A 94 -0.14 13.14 5.84
C LEU A 94 0.24 12.59 7.21
N TYR A 95 1.22 13.22 7.84
CA TYR A 95 1.66 12.95 9.21
C TYR A 95 1.19 14.10 10.10
N LEU A 96 0.46 13.78 11.17
CA LEU A 96 -0.15 14.73 12.10
C LEU A 96 0.70 14.89 13.37
#